data_AF-A0A6F9BN16-F1
#
_entry.id   AF-A0A6F9BN16-F1
#
_cell.length_a   1.000
_cell.length_b   1.000
_cell.length_c   1.000
_cell.angle_alpha   90.00
_cell.angle_beta   90.00
_cell.angle_gamma   90.00
#
_symmetry.space_group_name_H-M   'P 1'
#
loop_
_entity.id
_entity.type
_entity.pdbx_description
1 polymer ?
#
loop_
_entity_poly.entity_id
_entity_poly.type
_entity_poly.pdbx_seq_one_letter_code
_entity_poly.pdbx_strand_id
1 'polypeptide(L)'
;MDVDLLKSINERLAKLDIFDILREDINALCASLEFSQCQIDDLRKENTVLKGPVDSIHGRVHRMSKASGNGPLAIIACFEHFKQKEMAKSRGRELRNTDFGMNDHFPTEINERRKKLYPIMKEKCCLNQRASLVMDKLYINGNLYRDSRVTPWLF
;
A
#
# COMPACT_ATOMS: atom_id res chain seq x y z
N MET A 1 35.65 64.11 -44.86
CA MET A 1 34.86 63.05 -44.20
C MET A 1 34.47 63.61 -42.85
N ASP A 2 33.17 63.74 -42.59
CA ASP A 2 32.65 64.39 -41.38
C ASP A 2 32.97 63.54 -40.14
N VAL A 3 33.72 64.10 -39.19
CA VAL A 3 34.24 63.38 -38.01
C VAL A 3 33.10 62.90 -37.12
N ASP A 4 31.99 63.63 -37.09
CA ASP A 4 30.80 63.27 -36.33
C ASP A 4 30.06 62.07 -36.94
N LEU A 5 30.09 61.93 -38.27
CA LEU A 5 29.53 60.78 -38.97
C LEU A 5 30.32 59.50 -38.64
N LEU A 6 31.65 59.58 -38.64
CA LEU A 6 32.52 58.44 -38.29
C LEU A 6 32.33 58.02 -36.83
N LYS A 7 32.17 58.99 -35.92
CA LYS A 7 31.88 58.71 -34.51
C LYS A 7 30.52 58.03 -34.33
N SER A 8 29.49 58.50 -35.04
CA SER A 8 28.16 57.87 -35.03
C SER A 8 28.17 56.45 -35.58
N ILE A 9 28.96 56.19 -36.62
CA ILE A 9 29.12 54.84 -37.19
C ILE A 9 29.80 53.92 -36.18
N ASN A 10 30.86 54.37 -35.52
CA ASN A 10 31.58 53.56 -34.53
C ASN A 10 30.72 53.23 -33.30
N GLU A 11 29.91 54.19 -32.82
CA GLU A 11 28.93 53.96 -31.75
C GLU A 11 27.82 52.99 -32.14
N ARG A 12 27.39 52.98 -33.42
CA ARG A 12 26.41 52.02 -33.94
C ARG A 12 27.01 50.62 -34.05
N LEU A 13 28.26 50.50 -34.47
CA LEU A 13 28.98 49.22 -34.55
C LEU A 13 29.16 48.61 -33.15
N ALA A 14 29.60 49.40 -32.17
CA ALA A 14 29.76 48.92 -30.78
C ALA A 14 28.44 48.44 -30.16
N LYS A 15 27.30 49.08 -30.50
CA LYS A 15 25.97 48.61 -30.07
C LYS A 15 25.61 47.27 -30.68
N LEU A 16 25.95 47.04 -31.96
CA LEU A 16 25.71 45.75 -32.62
C LEU A 16 26.50 44.61 -31.96
N ASP A 17 27.77 44.84 -31.61
CA ASP A 17 28.59 43.85 -30.88
C ASP A 17 27.98 43.47 -29.52
N ILE A 18 27.45 44.45 -28.77
CA ILE A 18 26.76 44.20 -27.50
C ILE A 18 25.48 43.39 -27.71
N PHE A 19 24.72 43.65 -28.79
CA PHE A 19 23.52 42.87 -29.10
C PHE A 19 23.86 41.42 -29.43
N ASP A 20 24.97 41.15 -30.11
CA ASP A 20 25.41 39.79 -30.42
C ASP A 20 25.83 39.03 -29.16
N ILE A 21 26.58 39.68 -28.25
CA ILE A 21 26.94 39.08 -26.95
C ILE A 21 25.69 38.77 -26.12
N LEU A 22 24.76 39.73 -26.02
CA LEU A 22 23.50 39.51 -25.29
C LEU A 22 22.67 38.39 -25.91
N ARG A 23 22.69 38.24 -27.23
CA ARG A 23 22.00 37.16 -27.92
C ARG A 23 22.61 35.81 -27.58
N GLU A 24 23.93 35.70 -27.53
CA GLU A 24 24.63 34.49 -27.11
C GLU A 24 24.31 34.13 -25.66
N ASP A 25 24.33 35.11 -24.75
CA ASP A 25 23.99 34.90 -23.35
C ASP A 25 22.53 34.44 -23.18
N ILE A 26 21.59 35.06 -23.89
CA ILE A 26 20.17 34.66 -23.88
C ILE A 26 20.03 33.23 -24.38
N ASN A 27 20.72 32.85 -25.45
CA ASN A 27 20.66 31.48 -25.97
C ASN A 27 21.23 30.46 -24.98
N ALA A 28 22.34 30.79 -24.32
CA ALA A 28 22.95 29.93 -23.31
C ALA A 28 22.03 29.76 -22.09
N LEU A 29 21.36 30.84 -21.65
CA LEU A 29 20.37 30.79 -20.58
C LEU A 29 19.15 29.94 -20.97
N CYS A 30 18.66 30.06 -22.20
CA CYS A 30 17.58 29.22 -22.71
C CYS A 30 17.96 27.73 -22.68
N ALA A 31 19.15 27.37 -23.17
CA ALA A 31 19.62 25.99 -23.15
C ALA A 31 19.75 25.43 -21.72
N SER A 32 20.26 26.24 -20.78
CA SER A 32 20.37 25.86 -19.37
C SER A 32 19.01 25.66 -18.70
N LEU A 33 18.04 26.52 -19.02
CA LEU A 33 16.67 26.40 -18.53
C LEU A 33 15.99 25.14 -19.08
N GLU A 34 16.09 24.88 -20.37
CA GLU A 34 15.54 23.68 -21.01
C GLU A 34 16.12 22.40 -20.38
N PHE A 35 17.43 22.37 -20.16
CA PHE A 35 18.10 21.25 -19.50
C PHE A 35 17.58 21.04 -18.06
N SER A 36 17.46 22.12 -17.29
CA SER A 36 16.92 22.08 -15.93
C SER A 36 15.46 21.60 -15.92
N GLN A 37 14.64 22.05 -16.88
CA GLN A 37 13.26 21.64 -17.03
C GLN A 37 13.16 20.14 -17.32
N CYS A 38 14.02 19.62 -18.21
CA CYS A 38 14.10 18.19 -18.52
C CYS A 38 14.47 17.37 -17.28
N GLN A 39 15.46 17.80 -16.49
CA GLN A 39 15.82 17.12 -15.24
C GLN A 39 14.65 17.09 -14.23
N ILE A 40 13.94 18.21 -14.09
CA ILE A 40 12.77 18.29 -13.21
C ILE A 40 11.69 17.30 -13.66
N ASP A 41 11.44 17.19 -14.96
CA ASP A 41 10.43 16.28 -15.50
C ASP A 41 10.82 14.81 -15.29
N ASP A 42 12.08 14.46 -15.44
CA ASP A 42 12.56 13.11 -15.18
C ASP A 42 12.48 12.76 -13.69
N LEU A 43 12.91 13.68 -12.80
CA LEU A 43 12.74 13.52 -11.35
C LEU A 43 11.27 13.40 -10.92
N ARG A 44 10.36 14.09 -11.62
CA ARG A 44 8.92 13.97 -11.38
C ARG A 44 8.40 12.59 -11.82
N LYS A 45 8.81 12.10 -12.99
CA LYS A 45 8.45 10.75 -13.46
C LYS A 45 8.93 9.70 -12.46
N GLU A 46 10.18 9.75 -12.03
CA GLU A 46 10.72 8.82 -11.03
C GLU A 46 9.93 8.87 -9.72
N ASN A 47 9.63 10.06 -9.20
CA ASN A 47 8.82 10.20 -7.99
C ASN A 47 7.40 9.65 -8.14
N THR A 48 6.77 9.77 -9.32
CA THR A 48 5.46 9.14 -9.56
C THR A 48 5.54 7.61 -9.55
N VAL A 49 6.61 7.05 -10.12
CA VAL A 49 6.87 5.60 -10.09
C VAL A 49 7.12 5.11 -8.66
N LEU A 50 7.84 5.88 -7.83
CA LEU A 50 8.16 5.52 -6.45
C LEU A 50 6.99 5.71 -5.47
N LYS A 51 6.07 6.66 -5.73
CA LYS A 51 4.87 6.87 -4.89
C LYS A 51 3.96 5.64 -4.84
N GLY A 52 3.73 4.97 -5.97
CA GLY A 52 2.87 3.78 -6.03
C GLY A 52 3.30 2.66 -5.05
N PRO A 53 4.57 2.21 -5.08
CA PRO A 53 5.12 1.26 -4.12
C PRO A 53 5.05 1.71 -2.66
N VAL A 54 5.34 2.98 -2.36
CA VAL A 54 5.33 3.51 -0.98
C VAL A 54 3.91 3.55 -0.40
N ASP A 55 2.93 3.98 -1.19
CA ASP A 55 1.52 3.95 -0.80
C ASP A 55 1.02 2.51 -0.63
N SER A 56 1.50 1.60 -1.49
CA SER A 56 1.24 0.17 -1.38
C SER A 56 1.77 -0.41 -0.06
N ILE A 57 2.92 0.03 0.43
CA ILE A 57 3.50 -0.46 1.69
C ILE A 57 2.73 0.07 2.92
N HIS A 58 2.39 1.37 2.96
CA HIS A 58 1.66 1.96 4.08
C HIS A 58 0.19 1.49 4.16
N GLY A 59 -0.42 1.10 3.03
CA GLY A 59 -1.73 0.43 3.02
C GLY A 59 -1.71 -1.02 3.50
N ARG A 60 -0.53 -1.65 3.64
CA ARG A 60 -0.43 -3.08 3.96
C ARG A 60 -0.47 -3.39 5.46
N VAL A 61 -0.10 -2.49 6.35
CA VAL A 61 -0.13 -2.78 7.80
C VAL A 61 -0.71 -1.63 8.58
N HIS A 62 -1.79 -1.88 9.32
CA HIS A 62 -2.42 -0.89 10.17
C HIS A 62 -2.92 -1.53 11.47
N ARG A 63 -3.18 -0.70 12.48
CA ARG A 63 -3.87 -1.14 13.71
C ARG A 63 -5.37 -0.97 13.56
N MET A 64 -6.13 -1.91 14.10
CA MET A 64 -7.59 -1.78 14.18
C MET A 64 -7.96 -0.57 15.04
N SER A 65 -8.95 0.21 14.59
CA SER A 65 -9.37 1.42 15.31
C SER A 65 -10.18 1.13 16.59
N LYS A 66 -10.70 -0.09 16.76
CA LYS A 66 -11.55 -0.46 17.90
C LYS A 66 -10.88 -1.55 18.73
N ALA A 67 -10.69 -1.26 20.02
CA ALA A 67 -10.21 -2.25 20.98
C ALA A 67 -11.28 -3.32 21.21
N SER A 68 -10.89 -4.59 21.18
CA SER A 68 -11.76 -5.71 21.55
C SER A 68 -11.79 -5.97 23.06
N GLY A 69 -11.14 -5.12 23.87
CA GLY A 69 -11.01 -5.24 25.32
C GLY A 69 -9.92 -4.30 25.88
N ASN A 70 -9.39 -4.61 27.07
CA ASN A 70 -8.30 -3.84 27.72
C ASN A 70 -6.90 -4.11 27.13
N GLY A 71 -6.79 -4.86 26.03
CA GLY A 71 -5.52 -5.20 25.38
C GLY A 71 -5.11 -4.20 24.29
N PRO A 72 -3.86 -4.29 23.81
CA PRO A 72 -3.42 -3.49 22.68
C PRO A 72 -4.24 -3.78 21.41
N LEU A 73 -4.38 -2.76 20.56
CA LEU A 73 -5.11 -2.87 19.30
C LEU A 73 -4.44 -3.89 18.37
N ALA A 74 -5.23 -4.80 17.82
CA ALA A 74 -4.77 -5.81 16.88
C ALA A 74 -4.15 -5.16 15.62
N ILE A 75 -3.08 -5.77 15.13
CA ILE A 75 -2.41 -5.35 13.89
C ILE A 75 -3.00 -6.18 12.75
N ILE A 76 -3.45 -5.51 11.69
CA ILE A 76 -3.88 -6.14 10.44
C ILE A 76 -2.75 -5.96 9.43
N ALA A 77 -2.26 -7.09 8.90
CA ALA A 77 -1.30 -7.14 7.82
C ALA A 77 -1.94 -7.74 6.56
N CYS A 78 -2.02 -6.94 5.51
CA CYS A 78 -2.42 -7.32 4.17
C CYS A 78 -1.17 -7.77 3.40
N PHE A 79 -1.22 -8.98 2.89
CA PHE A 79 -0.17 -9.54 2.05
C PHE A 79 -0.52 -9.34 0.58
N GLU A 80 0.49 -9.08 -0.24
CA GLU A 80 0.33 -8.94 -1.70
C GLU A 80 -0.01 -10.28 -2.36
N HIS A 81 0.54 -11.38 -1.82
CA HIS A 81 0.27 -12.72 -2.32
C HIS A 81 -0.28 -13.64 -1.23
N PHE A 82 -1.30 -14.43 -1.58
CA PHE A 82 -1.89 -15.42 -0.68
C PHE A 82 -0.85 -16.41 -0.14
N LYS A 83 0.14 -16.82 -0.96
CA LYS A 83 1.21 -17.72 -0.53
C LYS A 83 2.06 -17.15 0.62
N GLN A 84 2.30 -15.84 0.62
CA GLN A 84 3.07 -15.18 1.69
C GLN A 84 2.28 -15.19 3.00
N LYS A 85 0.98 -14.87 2.92
CA LYS A 85 0.05 -14.96 4.05
C LYS A 85 0.03 -16.38 4.64
N GLU A 86 -0.13 -17.40 3.80
CA GLU A 86 -0.18 -18.80 4.25
C GLU A 86 1.15 -19.25 4.87
N MET A 87 2.28 -18.83 4.28
CA MET A 87 3.61 -19.08 4.86
C MET A 87 3.74 -18.47 6.25
N ALA A 88 3.37 -17.20 6.43
CA ALA A 88 3.38 -16.53 7.74
C ALA A 88 2.45 -17.25 8.75
N LYS A 89 1.23 -17.57 8.32
CA LYS A 89 0.24 -18.29 9.14
C LYS A 89 0.71 -19.67 9.55
N SER A 90 1.40 -20.41 8.67
CA SER A 90 1.93 -21.75 8.98
C SER A 90 2.96 -21.73 10.12
N ARG A 91 3.70 -20.62 10.25
CA ARG A 91 4.66 -20.36 11.34
C ARG A 91 4.01 -19.79 12.59
N GLY A 92 2.71 -19.48 12.57
CA GLY A 92 1.99 -18.96 13.74
C GLY A 92 2.05 -19.89 14.96
N ARG A 93 2.26 -21.19 14.75
CA ARG A 93 2.52 -22.18 15.81
C ARG A 93 3.79 -21.90 16.63
N GLU A 94 4.74 -21.15 16.08
CA GLU A 94 5.99 -20.74 16.75
C GLU A 94 5.73 -19.64 17.79
N LEU A 95 4.58 -18.97 17.74
CA LEU A 95 4.14 -18.00 18.76
C LEU A 95 3.60 -18.68 20.03
N ARG A 96 3.62 -20.03 20.09
CA ARG A 96 3.22 -20.77 21.29
C ARG A 96 4.11 -20.37 22.46
N ASN A 97 3.50 -20.08 23.61
CA ASN A 97 4.14 -19.53 24.82
C ASN A 97 4.55 -18.05 24.73
N THR A 98 4.05 -17.32 23.74
CA THR A 98 4.11 -15.85 23.72
C THR A 98 2.73 -15.26 23.99
N ASP A 99 2.66 -13.96 24.28
CA ASP A 99 1.40 -13.22 24.44
C ASP A 99 0.73 -12.87 23.10
N PHE A 100 1.34 -13.30 21.97
CA PHE A 100 0.88 -12.98 20.64
C PHE A 100 0.16 -14.16 19.98
N GLY A 101 -0.89 -13.84 19.23
CA GLY A 101 -1.63 -14.79 18.41
C GLY A 101 -1.79 -14.27 16.99
N MET A 102 -1.83 -15.19 16.03
CA MET A 102 -2.07 -14.87 14.62
C MET A 102 -3.35 -15.55 14.15
N ASN A 103 -4.28 -14.77 13.63
CA ASN A 103 -5.55 -15.24 13.08
C ASN A 103 -5.85 -14.51 11.77
N ASP A 104 -6.66 -15.16 10.93
CA ASP A 104 -7.16 -14.54 9.71
C ASP A 104 -8.18 -13.45 10.04
N HIS A 105 -8.11 -12.34 9.30
CA HIS A 105 -9.13 -11.31 9.32
C HIS A 105 -10.27 -11.70 8.38
N PHE A 106 -11.48 -11.90 8.93
CA PHE A 106 -12.70 -12.17 8.17
C PHE A 106 -13.72 -11.03 8.35
N PRO A 107 -14.62 -10.83 7.38
CA PRO A 107 -15.76 -9.93 7.53
C PRO A 107 -16.60 -10.26 8.76
N THR A 108 -17.28 -9.25 9.30
CA THR A 108 -18.08 -9.35 10.53
C THR A 108 -19.14 -10.44 10.43
N GLU A 109 -19.79 -10.58 9.27
CA GLU A 109 -20.85 -11.56 9.03
C GLU A 109 -20.34 -12.99 9.21
N ILE A 110 -19.11 -13.26 8.74
CA ILE A 110 -18.47 -14.56 8.90
C ILE A 110 -18.10 -14.80 10.36
N ASN A 111 -17.53 -13.80 11.04
CA ASN A 111 -17.18 -13.92 12.46
C ASN A 111 -18.41 -14.19 13.33
N GLU A 112 -19.53 -13.51 13.10
CA GLU A 112 -20.77 -13.70 13.84
C GLU A 112 -21.39 -15.09 13.59
N ARG A 113 -21.31 -15.60 12.35
CA ARG A 113 -21.71 -17.00 12.05
C ARG A 113 -20.83 -18.00 12.80
N ARG A 114 -19.51 -17.82 12.78
CA ARG A 114 -18.58 -18.69 13.50
C ARG A 114 -18.78 -18.65 15.01
N LYS A 115 -19.12 -17.49 15.55
CA LYS A 115 -19.42 -17.30 16.98
C LYS A 115 -20.54 -18.23 17.46
N LYS A 116 -21.55 -18.48 16.62
CA LYS A 116 -22.63 -19.44 16.89
C LYS A 116 -22.16 -20.90 16.83
N LEU A 117 -21.15 -21.19 16.02
CA LEU A 117 -20.63 -22.54 15.80
C LEU A 117 -19.56 -22.97 16.81
N TYR A 118 -18.80 -22.03 17.40
CA TYR A 118 -17.74 -22.35 18.36
C TYR A 118 -18.21 -23.17 19.58
N PRO A 119 -19.34 -22.87 20.23
CA PRO A 119 -19.81 -23.67 21.37
C PRO A 119 -20.10 -25.11 20.97
N ILE A 120 -20.76 -25.32 19.83
CA ILE A 120 -21.11 -26.65 19.30
C ILE A 120 -19.84 -27.41 18.94
N MET A 121 -18.91 -26.76 18.24
CA MET A 121 -17.61 -27.36 17.90
C MET A 121 -16.87 -27.82 19.16
N LYS A 122 -16.83 -26.97 20.20
CA LYS A 122 -16.18 -27.30 21.48
C LYS A 122 -16.85 -28.48 22.18
N GLU A 123 -18.18 -28.49 22.24
CA GLU A 123 -18.97 -29.60 22.80
C GLU A 123 -18.66 -30.92 22.08
N LYS A 124 -18.68 -30.94 20.75
CA LYS A 124 -18.39 -32.15 19.96
C LYS A 124 -16.95 -32.62 20.11
N CYS A 125 -15.99 -31.69 20.19
CA CYS A 125 -14.60 -32.03 20.52
C CYS A 125 -14.47 -32.66 21.91
N CYS A 126 -15.19 -32.14 22.92
CA CYS A 126 -15.21 -32.74 24.27
C CYS A 126 -15.80 -34.15 24.28
N LEU A 127 -16.74 -34.44 23.37
CA LEU A 127 -17.31 -35.78 23.15
C LEU A 127 -16.42 -36.68 22.28
N ASN A 128 -15.14 -36.36 22.11
CA ASN A 128 -14.16 -37.07 21.25
C ASN A 128 -14.60 -37.21 19.78
N GLN A 129 -15.47 -36.34 19.29
CA GLN A 129 -15.84 -36.30 17.87
C GLN A 129 -14.90 -35.36 17.11
N ARG A 130 -14.57 -35.73 15.86
CA ARG A 130 -13.72 -34.89 15.01
C ARG A 130 -14.53 -33.72 14.48
N ALA A 131 -14.44 -32.56 15.11
CA ALA A 131 -15.08 -31.34 14.64
C ALA A 131 -14.06 -30.37 14.01
N SER A 132 -14.39 -29.83 12.84
CA SER A 132 -13.57 -28.84 12.14
C SER A 132 -14.42 -27.74 11.54
N LEU A 133 -13.92 -26.50 11.62
CA LEU A 133 -14.57 -25.34 11.04
C LEU A 133 -13.79 -24.90 9.80
N VAL A 134 -14.45 -24.90 8.64
CA VAL A 134 -13.87 -24.44 7.37
C VAL A 134 -14.76 -23.32 6.84
N MET A 135 -14.19 -22.12 6.67
CA MET A 135 -14.95 -20.91 6.39
C MET A 135 -16.06 -20.69 7.43
N ASP A 136 -17.33 -20.69 7.07
CA ASP A 136 -18.50 -20.56 7.95
C ASP A 136 -19.28 -21.87 8.12
N LYS A 137 -18.64 -23.00 7.84
CA LYS A 137 -19.23 -24.35 7.86
C LYS A 137 -18.55 -25.24 8.90
N LEU A 138 -19.34 -25.82 9.79
CA LEU A 138 -18.88 -26.80 10.78
C LEU A 138 -19.06 -28.21 10.22
N TYR A 139 -18.00 -29.01 10.27
CA TYR A 139 -18.02 -30.43 9.92
C TYR A 139 -17.81 -31.26 11.18
N ILE A 140 -18.66 -32.27 11.40
CA ILE A 140 -18.57 -33.23 12.51
C ILE A 140 -18.38 -34.61 11.91
N ASN A 141 -17.26 -35.26 12.23
CA ASN A 141 -16.83 -36.53 11.65
C ASN A 141 -16.86 -36.54 10.11
N GLY A 142 -16.52 -35.41 9.49
CA GLY A 142 -16.53 -35.22 8.03
C GLY A 142 -17.89 -34.82 7.45
N ASN A 143 -18.98 -34.89 8.22
CA ASN A 143 -20.31 -34.51 7.76
C ASN A 143 -20.63 -33.05 8.08
N LEU A 144 -21.19 -32.33 7.11
CA LEU A 144 -21.60 -30.93 7.29
C LEU A 144 -22.72 -30.84 8.32
N TYR A 145 -22.49 -30.09 9.39
CA TYR A 145 -23.51 -29.77 10.38
C TYR A 145 -24.51 -28.79 9.79
N ARG A 146 -25.77 -29.21 9.73
CA ARG A 146 -26.91 -28.38 9.28
C ARG A 146 -27.95 -28.38 10.36
N ASP A 147 -28.29 -27.20 10.85
CA ASP A 147 -29.43 -26.98 11.74
C ASP A 147 -30.14 -25.71 11.29
N SER A 148 -31.42 -25.80 10.94
CA SER A 148 -32.23 -24.65 10.51
C SER A 148 -32.24 -23.50 11.52
N ARG A 149 -32.08 -23.79 12.82
CA ARG A 149 -32.08 -22.80 13.90
C ARG A 149 -30.72 -22.12 14.07
N VAL A 150 -29.64 -22.87 13.87
CA VAL A 150 -28.27 -22.39 14.12
C VAL A 150 -27.60 -21.86 12.84
N THR A 151 -27.78 -22.58 11.73
CA THR A 151 -27.16 -22.33 10.43
C THR A 151 -28.23 -22.10 9.34
N PRO A 152 -29.12 -21.10 9.46
CA PRO A 152 -30.14 -20.83 8.45
C PRO A 152 -29.56 -20.48 7.07
N TRP A 153 -28.33 -19.96 7.01
CA TRP A 153 -27.64 -19.60 5.75
C TRP A 153 -27.11 -20.80 4.94
N LEU A 154 -27.31 -22.03 5.42
CA LEU A 154 -26.92 -23.26 4.70
C LEU A 154 -28.09 -23.91 3.94
N PHE A 155 -29.28 -23.31 4.03
CA PHE A 155 -30.51 -23.75 3.37
C PHE A 155 -30.86 -22.80 2.22
#